data_AF-A0A967HHS7-F1
#
_entry.id   AF-A0A967HHS7-F1
#
_cell.length_a   1.000
_cell.length_b   1.000
_cell.length_c   1.000
_cell.angle_alpha   90.00
_cell.angle_beta   90.00
_cell.angle_gamma   90.00
#
_symmetry.space_group_name_H-M   'P 1'
#
loop_
_entity.id
_entity.type
_entity.pdbx_description
1 polymer ?
#
loop_
_entity_poly.entity_id
_entity_poly.type
_entity_poly.pdbx_seq_one_letter_code
_entity_poly.pdbx_strand_id
1 'polypeptide(L)'
;GLVDNTRLSRRWATWIVTGSIFVMAIPPMLNMRIFVPWDLTFGSGFQSFGALVAALTVGWALDRGAALKELAHGSEGQTRLLYLWVRWVIPGVILAVGVWWALTDLLGVVTSP
;
A
#
# COMPACT_ATOMS: atom_id res chain seq x y z
N GLY A 1 -12.72 -9.54 0.34
CA GLY A 1 -12.27 -9.89 1.69
C GLY A 1 -13.36 -10.56 2.49
N LEU A 2 -14.20 -9.79 3.19
CA LEU A 2 -15.21 -10.36 4.10
C LEU A 2 -16.25 -11.22 3.35
N VAL A 3 -16.81 -10.72 2.24
CA VAL A 3 -17.75 -11.49 1.41
C VAL A 3 -17.12 -12.77 0.87
N ASP A 4 -15.90 -12.67 0.34
CA ASP A 4 -15.21 -13.78 -0.33
C ASP A 4 -14.77 -14.88 0.65
N ASN A 5 -14.39 -14.50 1.89
CA ASN A 5 -13.80 -15.43 2.85
C ASN A 5 -14.78 -15.92 3.93
N THR A 6 -15.85 -15.17 4.20
CA THR A 6 -16.82 -15.50 5.28
C THR A 6 -18.22 -15.84 4.79
N ARG A 7 -18.44 -15.87 3.46
CA ARG A 7 -19.75 -16.13 2.80
C ARG A 7 -20.89 -15.22 3.28
N LEU A 8 -20.57 -14.09 3.93
CA LEU A 8 -21.56 -13.12 4.37
C LEU A 8 -22.25 -12.47 3.17
N SER A 9 -23.54 -12.17 3.32
CA SER A 9 -24.25 -11.41 2.29
C SER A 9 -23.65 -10.02 2.14
N ARG A 10 -23.66 -9.50 0.90
CA ARG A 10 -23.06 -8.17 0.58
C ARG A 10 -23.57 -7.08 1.52
N ARG A 11 -24.87 -7.11 1.84
CA ARG A 11 -25.52 -6.15 2.75
C ARG A 11 -24.91 -6.17 4.16
N TRP A 12 -24.69 -7.35 4.73
CA TRP A 12 -24.10 -7.49 6.07
C TRP A 12 -22.62 -7.12 6.08
N ALA A 13 -21.87 -7.52 5.05
CA ALA A 13 -20.47 -7.14 4.93
C ALA A 13 -20.31 -5.61 4.86
N THR A 14 -21.15 -4.91 4.11
CA THR A 14 -21.14 -3.44 4.08
C THR A 14 -21.44 -2.84 5.44
N TRP A 15 -22.47 -3.30 6.14
CA TRP A 15 -22.81 -2.78 7.48
C TRP A 15 -21.68 -2.97 8.49
N ILE A 16 -21.04 -4.14 8.50
CA ILE A 16 -19.93 -4.43 9.41
C ILE A 16 -18.73 -3.53 9.11
N VAL A 17 -18.36 -3.40 7.83
CA VAL A 17 -17.22 -2.56 7.42
C VAL A 17 -17.50 -1.10 7.75
N THR A 18 -18.66 -0.58 7.35
CA THR A 18 -19.05 0.82 7.61
C THR A 18 -19.12 1.11 9.10
N GLY A 19 -19.75 0.23 9.90
CA GLY A 19 -19.81 0.39 11.34
C GLY A 19 -18.44 0.37 12.00
N SER A 20 -17.55 -0.52 11.57
CA SER A 20 -16.17 -0.59 12.09
C SER A 20 -15.37 0.67 11.76
N ILE A 21 -15.43 1.15 10.52
CA ILE A 21 -14.77 2.39 10.10
C ILE A 21 -15.33 3.58 10.86
N PHE A 22 -16.65 3.66 11.04
CA PHE A 22 -17.29 4.73 11.78
C PHE A 22 -16.78 4.81 13.22
N VAL A 23 -16.71 3.67 13.93
CA VAL A 23 -16.15 3.62 15.29
C VAL A 23 -14.66 4.00 15.31
N MET A 24 -13.87 3.48 14.35
CA MET A 24 -12.45 3.81 14.25
C MET A 24 -12.18 5.28 13.89
N ALA A 25 -13.15 5.98 13.29
CA ALA A 25 -13.01 7.38 12.94
C ALA A 25 -13.29 8.32 14.12
N ILE A 26 -13.88 7.84 15.23
CA ILE A 26 -14.20 8.69 16.39
C ILE A 26 -12.93 9.26 17.06
N PRO A 27 -11.88 8.46 17.39
CA PRO A 27 -10.67 9.01 18.02
C PRO A 27 -9.97 10.14 17.23
N PRO A 28 -9.72 10.01 15.91
CA PRO A 28 -9.07 11.09 15.15
C PRO A 28 -9.96 12.32 14.95
N MET A 29 -11.29 12.20 14.97
CA MET A 29 -12.18 13.37 14.88
C MET A 29 -12.11 14.28 16.12
N LEU A 30 -11.78 13.73 17.28
CA LEU A 30 -11.83 14.45 18.55
C LEU A 30 -10.57 15.28 18.84
N ASN A 31 -9.43 14.93 18.25
CA ASN A 31 -8.16 15.58 18.57
C ASN A 31 -7.18 15.54 17.40
N MET A 32 -6.70 16.72 16.99
CA MET A 32 -5.67 16.84 15.93
C MET A 32 -4.35 16.13 16.27
N ARG A 33 -4.01 16.01 17.56
CA ARG A 33 -2.82 15.26 17.99
C ARG A 33 -2.94 13.75 17.75
N ILE A 34 -4.16 13.24 17.62
CA ILE A 34 -4.45 11.85 17.28
C ILE A 34 -4.63 11.73 15.76
N PHE A 35 -5.31 12.69 15.14
CA PHE A 35 -5.52 12.73 13.69
C PHE A 35 -4.20 12.67 12.91
N VAL A 36 -3.22 13.52 13.25
CA VAL A 36 -1.96 13.62 12.50
C VAL A 36 -1.20 12.28 12.44
N PRO A 37 -0.87 11.62 13.56
CA PRO A 37 -0.20 10.31 13.49
C PRO A 37 -1.10 9.23 12.87
N TRP A 38 -2.42 9.30 13.03
CA TRP A 38 -3.36 8.36 12.43
C TRP A 38 -3.36 8.45 10.90
N ASP A 39 -3.46 9.66 10.35
CA ASP A 39 -3.41 9.92 8.92
C ASP A 39 -2.05 9.56 8.31
N LEU A 40 -0.95 9.94 8.98
CA LEU A 40 0.40 9.56 8.53
C LEU A 40 0.58 8.04 8.49
N THR A 41 0.10 7.33 9.51
CA THR A 41 0.24 5.87 9.59
C THR A 41 -0.62 5.16 8.54
N PHE A 42 -1.92 5.48 8.46
CA PHE A 42 -2.85 4.76 7.60
C PHE A 42 -2.90 5.29 6.17
N GLY A 43 -2.87 6.61 5.99
CA GLY A 43 -2.87 7.26 4.69
C GLY A 43 -1.54 7.04 3.99
N SER A 44 -0.45 7.63 4.50
CA SER A 44 0.83 7.60 3.80
C SER A 44 1.65 6.31 4.03
N GLY A 45 1.70 5.83 5.28
CA GLY A 45 2.53 4.70 5.69
C GLY A 45 2.04 3.36 5.12
N PHE A 46 0.83 2.94 5.49
CA PHE A 46 0.25 1.68 5.04
C PHE A 46 0.02 1.63 3.53
N GLN A 47 -0.30 2.75 2.88
CA GLN A 47 -0.40 2.81 1.42
C GLN A 47 0.94 2.53 0.75
N SER A 48 2.01 3.20 1.19
CA SER A 48 3.36 3.00 0.64
C SER A 48 3.88 1.60 0.93
N PHE A 49 3.64 1.09 2.14
CA PHE A 49 3.97 -0.29 2.52
C PHE A 49 3.21 -1.32 1.68
N GLY A 50 1.89 -1.15 1.51
CA GLY A 50 1.07 -2.02 0.68
C GLY A 50 1.52 -2.03 -0.77
N ALA A 51 1.88 -0.85 -1.32
CA ALA A 51 2.45 -0.74 -2.66
C ALA A 51 3.79 -1.48 -2.78
N LEU A 52 4.66 -1.37 -1.78
CA LEU A 52 5.92 -2.12 -1.74
C LEU A 52 5.68 -3.64 -1.71
N VAL A 53 4.80 -4.11 -0.83
CA VAL A 53 4.45 -5.55 -0.73
C VAL A 53 3.86 -6.05 -2.05
N ALA A 54 2.97 -5.28 -2.67
CA ALA A 54 2.39 -5.64 -3.95
C ALA A 54 3.45 -5.72 -5.06
N ALA A 55 4.33 -4.72 -5.16
CA ALA A 55 5.41 -4.69 -6.15
C ALA A 55 6.43 -5.82 -5.96
N LEU A 56 6.79 -6.12 -4.70
CA LEU A 56 7.66 -7.26 -4.38
C LEU A 56 6.98 -8.59 -4.72
N THR A 57 5.69 -8.74 -4.42
CA THR A 57 4.94 -9.96 -4.75
C THR A 57 4.90 -10.19 -6.26
N VAL A 58 4.55 -9.16 -7.04
CA VAL A 58 4.46 -9.24 -8.50
C VAL A 58 5.84 -9.39 -9.16
N GLY A 59 6.85 -8.67 -8.66
CA GLY A 59 8.19 -8.64 -9.25
C GLY A 59 9.05 -9.84 -8.92
N TRP A 60 8.86 -10.43 -7.73
CA TRP A 60 9.80 -11.41 -7.16
C TRP A 60 9.14 -12.70 -6.67
N ALA A 61 7.89 -12.68 -6.20
CA ALA A 61 7.22 -13.89 -5.70
C ALA A 61 6.41 -14.63 -6.77
N LEU A 62 5.89 -13.92 -7.78
CA LEU A 62 5.11 -14.50 -8.86
C LEU A 62 6.01 -14.97 -10.02
N ASP A 63 5.61 -16.04 -10.71
CA ASP A 63 6.28 -16.47 -11.93
C ASP A 63 6.21 -15.39 -13.01
N ARG A 64 7.34 -15.13 -13.69
CA ARG A 64 7.46 -14.08 -14.69
C ARG A 64 6.46 -14.26 -15.84
N GLY A 65 6.22 -15.49 -16.28
CA GLY A 65 5.28 -15.80 -17.36
C GLY A 65 3.84 -15.52 -16.95
N ALA A 66 3.47 -15.90 -15.72
CA ALA A 66 2.15 -15.60 -15.16
C ALA A 66 1.92 -14.10 -14.98
N ALA A 67 2.89 -13.38 -14.41
CA ALA A 67 2.81 -11.93 -14.21
C ALA A 67 2.66 -11.18 -15.54
N LEU A 68 3.45 -11.53 -16.55
CA LEU A 68 3.36 -10.91 -17.88
C LEU A 68 2.04 -11.25 -18.58
N LYS A 69 1.51 -12.46 -18.41
CA LYS A 69 0.22 -12.86 -18.99
C LYS A 69 -0.92 -12.04 -18.40
N GLU A 70 -0.96 -11.87 -17.08
CA GLU A 70 -1.97 -11.04 -16.41
C GLU A 70 -1.83 -9.56 -16.80
N LEU A 71 -0.60 -9.04 -16.87
CA LEU A 71 -0.36 -7.64 -17.30
C LEU A 71 -0.67 -7.39 -18.78
N ALA A 72 -0.59 -8.42 -19.63
CA ALA A 72 -0.94 -8.34 -21.05
C ALA A 72 -2.46 -8.53 -21.29
N HIS A 73 -3.20 -8.99 -20.28
CA HIS A 73 -4.63 -9.24 -20.44
C HIS A 73 -5.38 -7.91 -20.64
N GLY A 74 -5.82 -7.65 -21.88
CA GLY A 74 -6.48 -6.40 -22.26
C GLY A 74 -5.56 -5.24 -22.67
N SER A 75 -4.26 -5.50 -22.91
CA SER A 75 -3.27 -4.48 -23.30
C SER A 75 -2.35 -4.99 -24.42
N GLU A 76 -2.31 -4.28 -25.56
CA GLU A 76 -1.35 -4.51 -26.66
C GLU A 76 -0.01 -3.78 -26.45
N GLY A 77 0.26 -3.28 -25.23
CA GLY A 77 1.39 -2.38 -24.93
C GLY A 77 2.69 -3.06 -24.47
N GLN A 78 3.66 -2.22 -24.06
CA GLN A 78 4.99 -2.63 -23.56
C GLN A 78 4.94 -3.31 -22.17
N THR A 79 4.28 -4.45 -22.05
CA THR A 79 4.11 -5.22 -20.81
C THR A 79 5.43 -5.57 -20.14
N ARG A 80 6.48 -5.79 -20.94
CA ARG A 80 7.84 -6.07 -20.46
C ARG A 80 8.46 -4.87 -19.75
N LEU A 81 8.19 -3.65 -20.20
CA LEU A 81 8.69 -2.43 -19.58
C LEU A 81 7.95 -2.18 -18.25
N LEU A 82 6.62 -2.31 -18.24
CA LEU A 82 5.81 -2.23 -17.03
C LEU A 82 6.27 -3.24 -15.96
N TYR A 83 6.54 -4.48 -16.36
CA TYR A 83 7.08 -5.50 -15.45
C TYR A 83 8.44 -5.09 -14.84
N LEU A 84 9.35 -4.51 -15.63
CA LEU A 84 10.63 -4.02 -15.12
C LEU A 84 10.47 -2.87 -14.14
N TRP A 85 9.53 -1.95 -14.41
CA TRP A 85 9.18 -0.86 -13.50
C TRP A 85 8.64 -1.38 -12.16
N VAL A 86 7.70 -2.33 -12.19
CA VAL A 86 7.15 -2.96 -10.99
C VAL A 86 8.20 -3.73 -10.22
N ARG A 87 9.12 -4.43 -10.90
CA ARG A 87 10.13 -5.24 -10.24
C ARG A 87 11.26 -4.43 -9.59
N TRP A 88 11.66 -3.31 -10.20
CA TRP A 88 12.88 -2.60 -9.82
C TRP A 88 12.64 -1.14 -9.42
N VAL A 89 11.88 -0.38 -10.22
CA VAL A 89 11.74 1.06 -10.00
C VAL A 89 10.85 1.34 -8.81
N ILE A 90 9.66 0.72 -8.73
CA ILE A 90 8.71 0.96 -7.64
C ILE A 90 9.30 0.58 -6.27
N PRO A 91 9.85 -0.65 -6.08
CA PRO A 91 10.47 -1.01 -4.81
C PRO A 91 11.70 -0.13 -4.51
N GLY A 92 12.52 0.17 -5.52
CA GLY A 92 13.71 1.00 -5.36
C GLY A 92 13.40 2.40 -4.86
N VAL A 93 12.39 3.07 -5.44
CA VAL A 93 11.97 4.42 -5.02
C VAL A 93 11.37 4.39 -3.62
N ILE A 94 10.48 3.42 -3.31
CA ILE A 94 9.87 3.34 -1.98
C ILE A 94 10.93 3.06 -0.91
N LEU A 95 11.88 2.15 -1.17
CA LEU A 95 12.98 1.87 -0.25
C LEU A 95 13.92 3.08 -0.11
N ALA A 96 14.24 3.80 -1.19
CA ALA A 96 15.07 4.99 -1.12
C ALA A 96 14.43 6.08 -0.25
N VAL A 97 13.13 6.33 -0.42
CA VAL A 97 12.37 7.29 0.41
C VAL A 97 12.31 6.81 1.86
N GLY A 98 12.07 5.52 2.10
CA GLY A 98 12.04 4.95 3.44
C GLY A 98 13.39 5.01 4.16
N VAL A 99 14.49 4.74 3.44
CA VAL A 99 15.85 4.85 3.97
C VAL A 99 16.20 6.31 4.26
N TRP A 100 15.89 7.23 3.33
CA TRP A 100 16.09 8.66 3.55
C TRP A 100 15.37 9.13 4.81
N TRP A 101 14.09 8.80 4.95
CA TRP A 101 13.30 9.12 6.13
C TRP A 101 13.89 8.53 7.41
N ALA A 102 14.34 7.26 7.38
CA ALA A 102 14.98 6.64 8.54
C ALA A 102 16.32 7.31 8.91
N LEU A 103 17.07 7.82 7.94
CA LEU A 103 18.31 8.54 8.20
C LEU A 103 18.06 9.94 8.79
N THR A 104 17.02 10.64 8.32
CA THR A 104 16.68 12.01 8.77
C THR A 104 15.95 12.01 10.12
N ASP A 105 14.85 11.27 10.24
CA ASP A 105 13.92 11.35 11.38
C ASP A 105 14.30 10.39 12.52
N LEU A 106 14.87 9.22 12.20
CA LEU A 106 15.20 8.18 13.18
C LEU A 106 16.63 8.30 13.72
N LEU A 107 17.59 8.65 12.86
CA LEU A 107 19.01 8.74 13.22
C LEU A 107 19.51 10.17 13.41
N GLY A 108 18.81 11.19 12.90
CA GLY A 108 19.20 12.61 13.06
C GLY A 108 20.54 12.96 12.42
N VAL A 109 21.05 12.14 11.50
CA VAL A 109 22.40 12.26 10.91
C VAL A 109 22.44 13.31 9.78
N VAL A 110 21.29 13.65 9.21
CA VAL A 110 21.16 14.63 8.12
C VAL A 110 20.21 15.74 8.57
N THR A 111 20.72 16.95 8.74
CA THR A 111 19.91 18.15 8.91
C THR A 111 19.25 18.50 7.58
N SER A 112 17.92 18.55 7.57
CA SER A 112 17.13 19.04 6.44
C SER A 112 17.59 20.46 6.07
N PRO A 113 17.78 20.79 4.77
CA PRO A 113 18.02 22.17 4.34
C PRO A 113 16.82 23.09 4.61
#